data_AF-A0A357ELG7-F1
#
_entry.id   AF-A0A357ELG7-F1
#
_cell.length_a   1.000
_cell.length_b   1.000
_cell.length_c   1.000
_cell.angle_alpha   90.00
_cell.angle_beta   90.00
_cell.angle_gamma   90.00
#
_symmetry.space_group_name_H-M   'P 1'
#
loop_
_entity.id
_entity.type
_entity.pdbx_description
1 polymer ?
#
loop_
_entity_poly.entity_id
_entity_poly.type
_entity_poly.pdbx_seq_one_letter_code
_entity_poly.pdbx_strand_id
1 'polypeptide(L)'
;VRPLVEDRSIKSPSWITFDLSERYRIPVKLPHGRLEAFLFVQNLFNTQWEQAIFAFESRLRTEPTGVTDIHLVPGNPRTVMGGMAWYF
;
A
#
# COMPACT_ATOMS: atom_id res chain seq x y z
N VAL A 1 12.05 10.37 -7.66
CA VAL A 1 11.13 11.52 -7.50
C VAL A 1 10.39 11.74 -8.80
N ARG A 2 9.06 11.57 -8.81
CA ARG A 2 8.21 11.76 -10.02
C ARG A 2 7.54 13.14 -9.97
N PRO A 3 7.50 13.89 -11.09
CA PRO A 3 6.76 15.14 -11.15
C PRO A 3 5.25 14.86 -11.06
N LEU A 4 4.54 15.67 -10.28
CA LEU A 4 3.09 15.58 -10.04
C LEU A 4 2.27 16.45 -11.01
N VAL A 5 2.95 17.32 -11.76
CA VAL A 5 2.41 18.36 -12.64
C VAL A 5 3.29 18.49 -13.88
N GLU A 6 2.73 18.94 -15.00
CA GLU A 6 3.44 19.03 -16.30
C GLU A 6 4.64 19.98 -16.25
N ASP A 7 4.55 21.05 -15.49
CA ASP A 7 5.62 22.02 -15.26
C ASP A 7 6.73 21.50 -14.32
N ARG A 8 6.53 20.31 -13.73
CA ARG A 8 7.43 19.62 -12.79
C ARG A 8 7.73 20.43 -11.51
N SER A 9 6.93 21.44 -11.18
CA SER A 9 7.12 22.26 -9.99
C SER A 9 6.86 21.47 -8.70
N ILE A 10 5.89 20.56 -8.72
CA ILE A 10 5.54 19.69 -7.60
C ILE A 10 6.10 18.28 -7.82
N LYS A 11 6.72 17.73 -6.78
CA LYS A 11 7.43 16.44 -6.84
C LYS A 11 6.90 15.50 -5.76
N SER A 12 6.62 14.26 -6.14
CA SER A 12 6.18 13.20 -5.21
C SER A 12 7.39 12.61 -4.48
N PRO A 13 7.36 12.48 -3.15
CA PRO A 13 8.32 11.69 -2.40
C PRO A 13 8.37 10.24 -2.93
N SER A 14 9.52 9.61 -2.76
CA SER A 14 9.75 8.21 -3.13
C SER A 14 9.75 7.39 -1.84
N TRP A 15 8.99 6.31 -1.83
CA TRP A 15 8.87 5.41 -0.71
C TRP A 15 9.07 3.97 -1.19
N ILE A 16 9.45 3.10 -0.26
CA ILE A 16 9.58 1.66 -0.49
C ILE A 16 8.89 0.95 0.66
N THR A 17 8.01 0.02 0.30
CA THR A 17 7.34 -0.87 1.25
C THR A 17 7.77 -2.30 0.96
N PHE A 18 7.75 -3.12 2.00
CA PHE A 18 8.08 -4.53 1.90
C PHE A 18 6.92 -5.33 2.47
N ASP A 19 6.51 -6.34 1.70
CA ASP A 19 5.48 -7.27 2.10
C ASP A 19 6.11 -8.66 2.26
N LEU A 20 5.74 -9.35 3.32
CA LEU A 20 6.19 -10.71 3.62
C LEU A 20 5.00 -11.66 3.49
N SER A 21 5.17 -12.70 2.67
CA SER A 21 4.21 -13.77 2.53
C SER A 21 4.90 -15.11 2.77
N GLU A 22 4.52 -15.79 3.84
CA GLU A 22 4.98 -17.14 4.14
C GLU A 22 3.80 -18.11 4.16
N ARG A 23 4.02 -19.27 3.54
CA ARG A 23 3.08 -20.40 3.59
C ARG A 23 3.86 -21.63 3.97
N TYR A 24 3.42 -22.30 5.02
CA TYR A 24 4.08 -23.48 5.53
C TYR A 24 3.09 -24.65 5.58
N ARG A 25 3.42 -25.70 4.84
CA ARG A 25 2.68 -26.95 4.90
C ARG A 25 3.16 -27.75 6.10
N ILE A 26 2.30 -27.90 7.09
CA ILE A 26 2.65 -28.59 8.33
C ILE A 26 2.73 -30.09 8.03
N PRO A 27 3.89 -30.74 8.24
CA PRO A 27 4.08 -32.17 7.94
C PRO A 27 3.48 -33.05 9.05
N VAL A 28 2.23 -32.79 9.45
CA VAL A 28 1.51 -33.66 10.38
C VAL A 28 0.93 -34.83 9.58
N LYS A 29 1.22 -36.06 10.00
CA LYS A 29 0.55 -37.27 9.49
C LYS A 29 -0.88 -37.30 10.04
N LEU A 30 -1.78 -36.58 9.39
CA LEU A 30 -3.21 -36.61 9.70
C LEU A 30 -3.87 -37.75 8.89
N PRO A 31 -4.78 -38.53 9.50
CA PRO A 31 -5.44 -39.64 8.81
C PRO A 31 -6.29 -39.21 7.61
N HIS A 32 -6.75 -37.95 7.56
CA HIS A 32 -7.66 -37.43 6.52
C HIS A 32 -7.34 -35.98 6.10
N GLY A 33 -6.11 -35.71 5.64
CA GLY A 33 -5.82 -34.44 4.99
C GLY A 33 -4.42 -33.87 5.24
N ARG A 34 -4.24 -32.62 4.80
CA ARG A 34 -3.02 -31.82 4.94
C ARG A 34 -3.37 -30.49 5.58
N LEU A 35 -2.57 -30.09 6.56
CA LEU A 35 -2.69 -28.79 7.21
C LEU A 35 -1.67 -27.82 6.62
N GLU A 36 -2.11 -26.62 6.28
CA GLU A 36 -1.26 -25.53 5.82
C GLU A 36 -1.49 -24.32 6.70
N ALA A 37 -0.43 -23.68 7.16
CA ALA A 37 -0.48 -22.38 7.81
C ALA A 37 0.02 -21.31 6.83
N PHE A 38 -0.57 -20.12 6.90
CA PHE A 38 -0.10 -18.97 6.15
C PHE A 38 0.04 -17.77 7.08
N LEU A 39 1.05 -16.95 6.79
CA LEU A 39 1.32 -15.68 7.42
C LEU A 39 1.58 -14.65 6.32
N PHE A 40 0.84 -13.56 6.37
CA PHE A 40 0.95 -12.45 5.45
C PHE A 40 1.09 -11.16 6.23
N VAL A 41 2.17 -10.45 5.99
CA VAL A 41 2.49 -9.18 6.64
C VAL A 41 2.66 -8.13 5.55
N GLN A 42 1.70 -7.21 5.47
CA GLN A 42 1.80 -6.03 4.61
C GLN A 42 2.48 -4.90 5.36
N ASN A 43 3.33 -4.15 4.65
CA ASN A 43 4.10 -3.04 5.20
C ASN A 43 4.90 -3.48 6.45
N LEU A 44 5.80 -4.44 6.25
CA LEU A 44 6.61 -5.10 7.28
C LEU A 44 7.36 -4.11 8.19
N PHE A 45 7.89 -3.03 7.61
CA PHE A 45 8.64 -2.00 8.33
C PHE A 45 7.79 -0.86 8.87
N ASN A 46 6.46 -0.94 8.74
CA ASN A 46 5.53 0.11 9.13
C ASN A 46 5.94 1.50 8.57
N THR A 47 6.40 1.51 7.32
CA THR A 47 6.77 2.73 6.61
C THR A 47 5.52 3.59 6.47
N GLN A 48 5.61 4.87 6.78
CA GLN A 48 4.58 5.85 6.43
C GLN A 48 4.81 6.30 4.99
N TRP A 49 3.81 6.10 4.13
CA TRP A 49 3.91 6.39 2.70
C TRP A 49 2.57 6.92 2.18
N GLU A 50 2.63 7.73 1.12
CA GLU A 50 1.46 8.21 0.40
C GLU A 50 1.22 7.35 -0.84
N GLN A 51 0.11 6.63 -0.87
CA GLN A 51 -0.23 5.74 -1.99
C GLN A 51 -0.41 6.49 -3.29
N ALA A 52 -1.07 7.63 -3.23
CA ALA A 52 -1.22 8.53 -4.34
C ALA A 52 -1.19 9.97 -3.85
N ILE A 53 -0.60 10.84 -4.65
CA ILE A 53 -0.63 12.28 -4.45
C ILE A 53 -1.17 12.86 -5.74
N PHE A 54 -2.14 13.74 -5.63
CA PHE A 54 -2.78 14.41 -6.74
C PHE A 54 -2.66 15.91 -6.54
N ALA A 55 -2.02 16.60 -7.48
CA ALA A 55 -2.00 18.04 -7.53
C ALA A 55 -3.03 18.49 -8.56
N PHE A 56 -3.99 19.31 -8.14
CA PHE A 56 -5.01 19.87 -9.02
C PHE A 56 -4.92 21.38 -8.97
N GLU A 57 -5.02 22.02 -10.14
CA GLU A 57 -5.21 23.46 -10.20
C GLU A 57 -6.71 23.72 -10.36
N SER A 58 -7.32 24.35 -9.36
CA SER A 58 -8.71 24.79 -9.38
C SER A 58 -8.75 26.29 -9.59
N ARG A 59 -9.60 26.78 -10.49
CA ARG A 59 -9.77 28.21 -10.73
C ARG A 59 -11.25 28.56 -10.73
N LEU A 60 -11.71 29.37 -9.77
CA LEU A 60 -13.05 29.95 -9.86
C LEU A 60 -13.11 30.98 -10.99
N ARG A 61 -14.29 31.16 -11.60
CA ARG A 61 -14.52 32.17 -12.66
C ARG A 61 -14.14 33.59 -12.24
N THR A 62 -14.13 33.87 -10.95
CA THR A 62 -13.82 35.18 -10.36
C THR A 62 -12.35 35.35 -9.98
N GLU A 63 -11.50 34.32 -10.10
CA GLU A 63 -10.10 34.35 -9.69
C GLU A 63 -9.15 34.63 -10.86
N PRO A 64 -8.17 35.55 -10.69
CA PRO A 64 -7.22 35.93 -11.74
C PRO A 64 -6.19 34.82 -12.06
N THR A 65 -5.85 33.97 -11.09
CA THR A 65 -4.91 32.84 -11.21
C THR A 65 -5.51 31.57 -10.60
N GLY A 66 -5.15 30.40 -11.12
CA GLY A 66 -5.57 29.13 -10.53
C GLY A 66 -4.92 28.88 -9.18
N VAL A 67 -5.69 28.30 -8.27
CA VAL A 67 -5.24 27.87 -6.94
C VAL A 67 -4.85 26.40 -7.02
N THR A 68 -3.60 26.09 -6.72
CA THR A 68 -3.11 24.72 -6.67
C THR A 68 -3.47 24.08 -5.33
N ASP A 69 -4.11 22.92 -5.38
CA ASP A 69 -4.47 22.11 -4.21
C ASP A 69 -3.87 20.70 -4.31
N ILE A 70 -3.48 20.12 -3.17
CA ILE A 70 -2.78 18.82 -3.10
C ILE A 70 -3.59 17.87 -2.23
N HIS A 71 -4.09 16.80 -2.84
CA HIS A 71 -4.78 15.72 -2.16
C HIS A 71 -3.88 14.49 -2.08
N LEU A 72 -3.77 13.89 -0.89
CA LEU A 72 -2.98 12.67 -0.67
C LEU A 72 -3.87 11.54 -0.17
N VAL A 73 -3.61 10.34 -0.69
CA VAL A 73 -4.19 9.08 -0.22
C VAL A 73 -3.14 8.42 0.67
N PRO A 74 -3.34 8.34 1.99
CA PRO A 74 -2.39 7.68 2.87
C PRO A 74 -2.33 6.19 2.54
N GLY A 75 -1.12 5.64 2.54
CA GLY A 75 -0.88 4.22 2.32
C GLY A 75 -1.38 3.37 3.48
N ASN A 76 -1.59 2.08 3.20
CA ASN A 76 -2.08 1.14 4.20
C ASN A 76 -1.12 1.01 5.40
N PRO A 77 -1.64 1.05 6.64
CA PRO A 77 -0.85 0.76 7.82
C PRO A 77 -0.39 -0.71 7.84
N ARG A 78 0.62 -1.00 8.66
CA ARG A 78 1.10 -2.38 8.84
C ARG A 78 -0.07 -3.29 9.22
N THR A 79 -0.28 -4.31 8.40
CA THR A 79 -1.35 -5.29 8.57
C THR A 79 -0.75 -6.68 8.62
N VAL A 80 -1.15 -7.46 9.63
CA VAL A 80 -0.72 -8.85 9.81
C VAL A 80 -1.96 -9.73 9.71
N MET A 81 -1.94 -10.67 8.78
CA MET A 81 -2.97 -11.68 8.58
C MET A 81 -2.33 -13.05 8.67
N GLY A 82 -2.89 -13.92 9.50
CA GLY A 82 -2.46 -15.30 9.61
C GLY A 82 -3.66 -16.23 9.64
N GLY A 83 -3.46 -17.47 9.21
CA GLY A 83 -4.52 -18.46 9.23
C GLY A 83 -4.01 -19.85 8.95
N MET A 84 -4.94 -20.80 9.05
CA MET A 84 -4.70 -22.20 8.75
C MET A 84 -5.76 -22.69 7.77
N ALA A 85 -5.33 -23.44 6.76
CA ALA A 85 -6.18 -24.11 5.80
C ALA A 85 -6.06 -25.62 6.01
N TRP A 86 -7.22 -26.26 6.15
CA TRP A 86 -7.32 -27.71 6.18
C TRP A 86 -7.78 -28.21 4.81
N TYR A 87 -6.96 -29.05 4.18
CA TYR A 87 -7.28 -29.72 2.92
C TYR A 87 -7.61 -31.17 3.21
N PHE A 88 -8.86 -31.58 2.96
CA PHE A 88 -9.33 -32.97 3.11
C PHE A 88 -8.88 -33.84 1.92
#